data_AF-F9EJJ2-F1
#
_entry.id   AF-F9EJJ2-F1
#
_cell.length_a   1.000
_cell.length_b   1.000
_cell.length_c   1.000
_cell.angle_alpha   90.00
_cell.angle_beta   90.00
_cell.angle_gamma   90.00
#
_symmetry.space_group_name_H-M   'P 1'
#
loop_
_entity.id
_entity.type
_entity.pdbx_description
1 polymer ?
#
loop_
_entity_poly.entity_id
_entity_poly.type
_entity_poly.pdbx_seq_one_letter_code
_entity_poly.pdbx_strand_id
1 'polypeptide(L)'
;MKGGLMKLVHIKNPNFEVMKKIVEIEQEAFEGAGNVDLWIVKALIRYGMVFVIEEDNKIVCIVEYMQIFNKKSLFLYGISTLKNIDTKVMQAIF
;
A
#
# COMPACT_ATOMS: atom_id res chain seq x y z
N MET A 1 4.94 20.42 12.51
CA MET A 1 5.65 19.13 12.40
C MET A 1 7.03 19.41 11.83
N LYS A 2 8.10 18.92 12.45
CA LYS A 2 9.44 18.93 11.81
C LYS A 2 9.38 17.83 10.74
N GLY A 3 9.45 18.20 9.46
CA GLY A 3 9.34 17.23 8.37
C GLY A 3 10.53 16.29 8.39
N GLY A 4 10.29 15.01 8.69
CA GLY A 4 11.24 13.94 8.46
C GLY A 4 11.50 13.77 6.96
N LEU A 5 12.57 13.06 6.60
CA LEU A 5 12.86 12.79 5.19
C LEU A 5 11.81 11.79 4.65
N MET A 6 10.89 12.28 3.83
CA MET A 6 9.92 11.43 3.13
C MET A 6 10.46 10.93 1.79
N LYS A 7 10.25 9.65 1.51
CA LYS A 7 10.65 9.02 0.25
C LYS A 7 9.51 8.21 -0.33
N LEU A 8 9.27 8.38 -1.64
CA LEU A 8 8.41 7.47 -2.41
C LEU A 8 9.26 6.31 -2.92
N VAL A 9 8.88 5.08 -2.59
CA VAL A 9 9.61 3.87 -2.97
C VAL A 9 8.67 2.93 -3.73
N HIS A 10 9.12 2.45 -4.89
CA HIS A 10 8.42 1.40 -5.64
C HIS A 10 8.87 0.02 -5.14
N ILE A 11 7.94 -0.74 -4.58
CA ILE A 11 8.17 -2.09 -4.07
C ILE A 11 8.11 -3.09 -5.22
N LYS A 12 9.25 -3.75 -5.51
CA LYS A 12 9.34 -4.76 -6.60
C LYS A 12 9.62 -6.17 -6.10
N ASN A 13 10.58 -6.32 -5.19
CA ASN A 13 11.00 -7.61 -4.63
C ASN A 13 11.24 -7.46 -3.12
N PRO A 14 10.19 -7.18 -2.32
CA PRO A 14 10.35 -7.00 -0.88
C PRO A 14 10.70 -8.31 -0.19
N ASN A 15 11.41 -8.21 0.93
CA ASN A 15 11.56 -9.34 1.84
C ASN A 15 10.26 -9.57 2.64
N PHE A 16 10.25 -10.65 3.43
CA PHE A 16 9.07 -11.04 4.22
C PHE A 16 8.63 -9.96 5.22
N GLU A 17 9.57 -9.29 5.88
CA GLU A 17 9.27 -8.26 6.87
C GLU A 17 8.58 -7.04 6.25
N VAL A 18 9.03 -6.59 5.08
CA VAL A 18 8.38 -5.49 4.35
C VAL A 18 6.97 -5.88 3.94
N MET A 19 6.77 -7.10 3.41
CA MET A 19 5.42 -7.58 3.06
C MET A 19 4.50 -7.67 4.28
N LYS A 20 5.01 -8.18 5.40
CA LYS A 20 4.25 -8.26 6.65
C LYS A 20 3.85 -6.87 7.14
N LYS A 21 4.76 -5.89 7.02
CA LYS A 21 4.47 -4.52 7.45
C LYS A 21 3.38 -3.85 6.62
N ILE A 22 3.37 -4.09 5.30
CA ILE A 22 2.30 -3.64 4.41
C ILE A 22 0.95 -4.19 4.88
N VAL A 23 0.86 -5.51 5.12
CA VAL A 23 -0.37 -6.16 5.61
C VAL A 23 -0.84 -5.56 6.94
N GLU A 24 0.05 -5.34 7.91
CA GLU A 24 -0.29 -4.75 9.21
C GLU A 24 -0.94 -3.36 9.05
N ILE A 25 -0.35 -2.50 8.20
CA ILE A 25 -0.83 -1.14 7.98
C ILE A 25 -2.21 -1.17 7.31
N GLU A 26 -2.41 -2.04 6.32
CA GLU A 26 -3.70 -2.15 5.64
C GLU A 26 -4.78 -2.69 6.56
N GLN A 27 -4.48 -3.71 7.36
CA GLN A 27 -5.43 -4.21 8.35
C GLN A 27 -5.82 -3.13 9.37
N GLU A 28 -4.87 -2.31 9.83
CA GLU A 28 -5.15 -1.18 10.71
C GLU A 28 -5.99 -0.09 10.03
N ALA A 29 -5.63 0.28 8.79
CA ALA A 29 -6.29 1.32 8.01
C ALA A 29 -7.75 0.96 7.67
N PHE A 30 -8.01 -0.33 7.45
CA PHE A 30 -9.35 -0.85 7.14
C PHE A 30 -10.08 -1.45 8.35
N GLU A 31 -9.56 -1.28 9.57
CA GLU A 31 -10.16 -1.81 10.81
C GLU A 31 -10.50 -3.32 10.73
N GLY A 32 -9.65 -4.08 10.03
CA GLY A 32 -9.83 -5.50 9.77
C GLY A 32 -10.85 -5.85 8.68
N ALA A 33 -11.58 -4.89 8.11
CA ALA A 33 -12.60 -5.12 7.09
C ALA A 33 -12.03 -5.39 5.68
N GLY A 34 -10.76 -5.03 5.43
CA GLY A 34 -10.13 -5.13 4.11
C GLY A 34 -9.75 -6.55 3.68
N ASN A 35 -9.78 -7.54 4.58
CA ASN A 35 -9.36 -8.94 4.33
C ASN A 35 -7.99 -9.10 3.65
N VAL A 36 -7.11 -8.10 3.77
CA VAL A 36 -5.77 -8.14 3.18
C VAL A 36 -4.92 -9.16 3.92
N ASP A 37 -4.26 -10.03 3.14
CA ASP A 37 -3.26 -10.98 3.60
C ASP A 37 -2.00 -10.97 2.72
N LEU A 38 -1.03 -11.81 3.08
CA LEU A 38 0.22 -11.96 2.34
C LEU A 38 0.04 -12.47 0.91
N TRP A 39 -1.04 -13.21 0.62
CA TRP A 39 -1.30 -13.72 -0.73
C TRP A 39 -1.77 -12.59 -1.64
N ILE A 40 -2.66 -11.73 -1.15
CA ILE A 40 -3.14 -10.56 -1.87
C ILE A 40 -1.98 -9.61 -2.14
N VAL A 41 -1.19 -9.25 -1.13
CA VAL A 41 -0.05 -8.34 -1.29
C VAL A 41 0.97 -8.87 -2.29
N LYS A 42 1.27 -10.18 -2.28
CA LYS A 42 2.14 -10.80 -3.29
C LYS A 42 1.60 -10.67 -4.70
N ALA A 43 0.29 -10.80 -4.88
CA ALA A 43 -0.35 -10.63 -6.19
C ALA A 43 -0.29 -9.17 -6.66
N LEU A 44 -0.55 -8.21 -5.77
CA LEU A 44 -0.48 -6.78 -6.06
C LEU A 44 0.93 -6.34 -6.46
N ILE A 45 1.97 -6.79 -5.73
CA ILE A 45 3.37 -6.49 -6.08
C ILE A 45 3.76 -7.13 -7.41
N ARG A 46 3.30 -8.36 -7.69
CA ARG A 46 3.68 -9.09 -8.90
C ARG A 46 2.98 -8.59 -10.16
N TYR A 47 1.70 -8.26 -10.07
CA TYR A 47 0.84 -7.97 -11.23
C TYR A 47 0.36 -6.52 -11.29
N GLY A 48 0.58 -5.74 -10.24
CA GLY A 48 0.27 -4.32 -10.14
C GLY A 48 1.53 -3.47 -9.94
N MET A 49 1.32 -2.29 -9.35
CA MET A 49 2.39 -1.41 -8.90
C MET A 49 2.08 -0.99 -7.46
N VAL A 50 2.98 -1.34 -6.54
CA VAL A 50 2.86 -0.99 -5.13
C VAL A 50 3.94 0.03 -4.79
N PHE A 51 3.50 1.20 -4.34
CA PHE A 51 4.37 2.26 -3.85
C PHE A 51 4.15 2.46 -2.36
N VAL A 52 5.22 2.80 -1.65
CA VAL A 52 5.16 3.18 -0.25
C VAL A 52 5.78 4.55 -0.06
N ILE A 53 5.24 5.31 0.91
CA ILE A 53 5.92 6.47 1.46
C ILE A 53 6.63 6.02 2.73
N GLU A 54 7.93 6.23 2.77
CA GLU A 54 8.76 6.02 3.96
C GLU A 54 9.07 7.37 4.61
N GLU A 55 8.81 7.49 5.92
CA GLU A 55 9.25 8.58 6.77
C GLU A 55 10.11 8.00 7.90
N ASP A 56 11.35 8.47 8.05
CA ASP A 56 12.29 7.99 9.07
C ASP A 56 12.44 6.44 9.10
N ASN A 57 12.52 5.83 7.91
CA ASN A 57 12.58 4.38 7.67
C ASN A 57 11.34 3.60 8.11
N LYS A 58 10.19 4.27 8.28
CA LYS A 58 8.89 3.64 8.55
C LYS A 58 7.97 3.85 7.36
N ILE A 59 7.30 2.80 6.93
CA ILE A 59 6.22 2.91 5.95
C ILE A 59 5.04 3.61 6.64
N VAL A 60 4.58 4.71 6.05
CA VAL A 60 3.48 5.52 6.58
C VAL A 60 2.27 5.59 5.65
N CYS A 61 2.46 5.29 4.36
CA CYS A 61 1.42 5.25 3.35
C CYS A 61 1.75 4.18 2.30
N ILE A 62 0.73 3.50 1.80
CA ILE A 62 0.80 2.53 0.70
C ILE A 62 -0.18 2.97 -0.38
N VAL A 63 0.26 2.90 -1.63
CA VAL A 63 -0.53 3.21 -2.81
C VAL A 63 -0.41 2.07 -3.80
N GLU A 64 -1.54 1.56 -4.24
CA GLU A 64 -1.61 0.33 -5.02
C GLU A 64 -2.37 0.58 -6.32
N TYR A 65 -1.70 0.30 -7.44
CA TYR A 65 -2.31 0.33 -8.76
C TYR A 65 -2.39 -1.07 -9.34
N MET A 66 -3.49 -1.35 -10.03
CA MET A 66 -3.68 -2.60 -10.75
C MET A 66 -3.89 -2.35 -12.24
N GLN A 67 -3.37 -3.27 -13.05
CA GLN A 67 -3.63 -3.26 -14.48
C GLN A 67 -5.03 -3.77 -14.78
N ILE A 68 -5.61 -3.27 -15.88
CA ILE A 68 -6.82 -3.85 -16.46
C ILE A 68 -6.41 -4.76 -17.60
N PHE A 69 -6.72 -6.05 -17.50
CA PHE A 69 -6.42 -7.00 -18.57
C PHE A 69 -7.03 -6.56 -19.90
N ASN A 70 -6.28 -6.76 -20.97
CA ASN A 70 -6.67 -6.40 -22.35
C ASN A 70 -6.88 -4.89 -22.58
N LYS A 71 -6.38 -4.02 -21.69
CA LYS A 71 -6.39 -2.56 -21.87
C LYS A 71 -5.04 -1.96 -21.49
N LYS A 72 -4.64 -0.88 -22.17
CA LYS A 72 -3.46 -0.08 -21.79
C LYS A 72 -3.83 0.95 -20.72
N SER A 73 -4.36 0.48 -19.59
CA SER A 73 -4.87 1.32 -18.50
C SER A 73 -4.63 0.68 -17.14
N LEU A 74 -4.43 1.53 -16.14
CA LEU A 74 -4.33 1.17 -14.73
C LEU A 74 -5.51 1.78 -13.97
N PHE A 75 -5.85 1.21 -12.82
CA PHE A 75 -6.73 1.85 -11.84
C PHE A 75 -6.10 1.86 -10.46
N LEU A 76 -6.44 2.86 -9.66
CA LEU A 76 -6.06 2.94 -8.26
C LEU A 76 -6.90 1.92 -7.49
N TYR A 77 -6.25 0.88 -6.98
CA TYR A 77 -6.88 -0.19 -6.22
C TYR A 77 -7.10 0.23 -4.76
N GLY A 78 -6.07 0.77 -4.13
CA GLY A 78 -6.11 1.14 -2.71
C GLY A 78 -5.12 2.23 -2.35
N ILE A 79 -5.49 3.05 -1.37
CA ILE A 79 -4.60 3.91 -0.60
C ILE A 79 -4.86 3.66 0.88
N SER A 80 -3.80 3.33 1.62
CA SER A 80 -3.82 3.13 3.06
C SER A 80 -2.75 3.98 3.73
N THR A 81 -3.09 4.64 4.83
CA THR A 81 -2.19 5.48 5.62
C THR A 81 -2.32 5.14 7.08
N LEU A 82 -1.25 5.32 7.86
CA LEU A 82 -1.35 5.23 9.31
C LEU A 82 -2.35 6.27 9.84
N LYS A 83 -3.14 5.90 10.85
CA LYS A 83 -4.26 6.72 11.39
C LYS A 83 -3.85 8.10 11.91
N ASN A 84 -2.57 8.28 12.24
CA ASN A 84 -2.01 9.54 12.75
C ASN A 84 -1.62 10.53 11.64
N ILE A 85 -1.85 10.20 10.38
CA ILE A 85 -1.75 11.10 9.24
C ILE A 85 -3.18 11.44 8.81
N ASP A 86 -3.54 12.72 8.80
CA ASP A 86 -4.86 13.23 8.40
C ASP A 86 -5.14 12.96 6.90
N THR A 87 -5.40 11.71 6.54
CA THR A 87 -5.73 11.29 5.17
C THR A 87 -6.81 10.23 5.21
N LYS A 88 -7.84 10.42 4.39
CA LYS A 88 -8.94 9.47 4.25
C LYS A 88 -8.43 8.21 3.55
N VAL A 89 -8.56 7.07 4.22
CA VAL A 89 -8.33 5.74 3.66
C VAL A 89 -9.39 5.47 2.58
N MET A 90 -8.97 5.03 1.39
CA MET A 90 -9.89 4.75 0.28
C MET A 90 -9.49 3.44 -0.39
N GLN A 91 -10.35 2.43 -0.31
CA GLN A 91 -10.27 1.23 -1.12
C GLN A 91 -11.34 1.32 -2.21
N ALA A 92 -10.94 1.16 -3.46
CA ALA A 92 -11.90 0.99 -4.54
C ALA A 92 -12.33 -0.48 -4.55
N ILE A 93 -13.30 -0.83 -3.70
CA ILE A 93 -14.02 -2.10 -3.83
C ILE A 93 -15.04 -1.90 -4.96
N PHE A 94 -14.76 -2.48 -6.13
CA PHE A 94 -15.77 -2.63 -7.19
C PHE A 94 -16.69 -3.80 -6.87
#